data_AF-A0A1I1EFT5-F1
#
_entry.id   AF-A0A1I1EFT5-F1
#
_cell.length_a   1.000
_cell.length_b   1.000
_cell.length_c   1.000
_cell.angle_alpha   90.00
_cell.angle_beta   90.00
_cell.angle_gamma   90.00
#
_symmetry.space_group_name_H-M   'P 1'
#
loop_
_entity.id
_entity.type
_entity.pdbx_description
1 polymer ?
#
loop_
_entity_poly.entity_id
_entity_poly.type
_entity_poly.pdbx_seq_one_letter_code
_entity_poly.pdbx_strand_id
1 'polypeptide(L)' 'MDEQVVVLKLNQQQLELLDNTVARGVAPDRASLVKLALREYAAQREREAAGRAATAAAAGATA' A
#
# COMPACT_ATOMS: atom_id res chain seq x y z
N MET A 1 5.34 17.97 -14.31
CA MET A 1 5.50 17.26 -13.04
C MET A 1 4.24 17.53 -12.26
N ASP A 2 3.24 16.67 -12.42
CA ASP A 2 1.95 16.85 -11.76
C ASP A 2 2.08 16.48 -10.29
N GLU A 3 2.21 17.50 -9.44
CA GLU A 3 2.22 17.32 -8.01
C GLU A 3 0.78 17.16 -7.53
N GLN A 4 0.41 15.93 -7.15
CA GLN A 4 -0.91 15.64 -6.60
C GLN A 4 -0.85 15.71 -5.07
N VAL A 5 -1.47 16.75 -4.50
CA VAL A 5 -1.62 16.90 -3.05
C VAL A 5 -2.89 16.18 -2.59
N VAL A 6 -2.75 15.26 -1.64
CA VAL A 6 -3.86 14.50 -1.06
C VAL A 6 -3.86 14.67 0.45
N VAL A 7 -5.00 15.00 1.02
CA VAL A 7 -5.19 15.12 2.47
C VAL A 7 -5.78 13.83 3.02
N LEU A 8 -5.03 13.14 3.86
CA LEU A 8 -5.46 11.92 4.55
C LEU A 8 -5.99 12.29 5.93
N LYS A 9 -7.25 11.96 6.22
CA LYS A 9 -7.80 12.06 7.56
C LYS A 9 -7.52 10.78 8.32
N LEU A 10 -6.68 10.88 9.34
CA LEU A 10 -6.28 9.78 10.20
C LEU A 10 -6.75 10.06 11.62
N ASN A 11 -7.07 9.00 12.36
CA ASN A 11 -7.35 9.12 13.79
C ASN A 11 -6.04 9.37 14.56
N GLN A 12 -6.13 9.91 15.78
CA GLN A 12 -4.99 10.22 16.65
C GLN A 12 -4.05 9.02 16.84
N GLN A 13 -4.59 7.83 17.11
CA GLN A 13 -3.78 6.61 17.26
C GLN A 13 -2.97 6.27 16.00
N GLN A 14 -3.52 6.54 14.82
CA GLN A 14 -2.82 6.29 13.55
C GLN A 14 -1.72 7.32 13.29
N LEU A 15 -1.96 8.57 13.67
CA LEU A 15 -0.96 9.64 13.63
C LEU A 15 0.22 9.32 14.56
N GLU A 16 -0.06 8.93 15.79
CA GLU A 16 0.95 8.53 16.77
C GLU A 16 1.76 7.33 16.29
N LEU A 17 1.10 6.34 15.67
CA LEU A 17 1.78 5.20 15.10
C LEU A 17 2.75 5.62 13.99
N LEU A 18 2.29 6.46 13.04
CA LEU A 18 3.14 6.98 11.97
C LEU A 18 4.35 7.75 12.52
N ASP A 19 4.12 8.61 13.51
CA ASP A 19 5.18 9.39 14.14
C ASP A 19 6.23 8.52 14.81
N ASN A 20 5.78 7.51 15.57
CA ASN A 20 6.69 6.57 16.22
C ASN A 20 7.48 5.75 15.18
N THR A 21 6.87 5.37 14.06
CA THR A 21 7.56 4.65 12.99
C THR A 21 8.60 5.51 12.27
N VAL A 22 8.31 6.80 12.04
CA VAL A 22 9.28 7.76 11.49
C VAL A 22 10.42 8.00 12.47
N ALA A 23 10.12 8.20 13.76
CA ALA A 23 11.12 8.40 14.80
C ALA A 23 12.09 7.21 14.96
N ARG A 24 11.63 6.00 14.62
CA ARG A 24 12.45 4.77 14.58
C ARG A 24 13.35 4.68 13.34
N GLY A 25 13.28 5.64 12.42
CA GLY A 25 14.14 5.72 11.23
C GLY A 25 13.71 4.88 10.05
N VAL A 26 12.45 4.39 10.02
CA VAL A 26 11.94 3.57 8.90
C VAL A 26 11.76 4.40 7.63
N ALA A 27 11.48 5.69 7.77
CA ALA A 27 11.32 6.62 6.66
C ALA A 27 11.75 8.04 7.09
N PRO A 28 12.14 8.92 6.14
CA PRO A 28 12.59 10.27 6.45
C PRO A 28 11.48 11.22 6.91
N ASP A 29 10.23 10.97 6.50
CA ASP A 29 9.06 11.77 6.86
C ASP A 29 7.76 10.95 6.70
N ARG A 30 6.65 11.50 7.22
CA ARG A 30 5.33 10.85 7.17
C ARG A 30 4.85 10.57 5.74
N ALA A 31 5.04 11.51 4.80
CA ALA A 31 4.58 11.33 3.43
C ALA A 31 5.40 10.25 2.70
N SER A 32 6.70 10.20 2.94
CA SER A 32 7.57 9.13 2.45
C SER A 32 7.15 7.76 2.97
N LEU A 33 6.81 7.66 4.26
CA LEU A 33 6.30 6.43 4.87
C LEU A 33 4.98 5.97 4.23
N VAL A 34 4.04 6.89 4.05
CA VAL A 34 2.74 6.59 3.42
C VAL A 34 2.91 6.18 1.96
N LYS A 35 3.79 6.85 1.21
CA LYS A 35 4.09 6.48 -0.18
C LYS A 35 4.71 5.09 -0.28
N LEU A 36 5.60 4.72 0.65
CA LEU A 36 6.15 3.37 0.73
C LEU A 36 5.05 2.34 0.96
N ALA A 37 4.21 2.56 1.96
CA ALA A 37 3.10 1.65 2.28
C ALA A 37 2.11 1.49 1.11
N LEU A 38 1.80 2.58 0.38
CA LEU A 38 0.93 2.52 -0.79
C LEU A 38 1.56 1.72 -1.95
N ARG A 39 2.88 1.85 -2.17
CA ARG A 39 3.60 1.05 -3.18
C ARG A 39 3.57 -0.43 -2.84
N GLU A 40 3.86 -0.77 -1.58
CA GLU A 40 3.81 -2.15 -1.12
C GLU A 40 2.40 -2.74 -1.23
N TYR A 41 1.38 -1.96 -0.86
CA TYR A 41 -0.01 -2.34 -1.00
C TYR A 41 -0.41 -2.57 -2.46
N ALA A 42 -0.01 -1.69 -3.39
CA ALA A 42 -0.28 -1.86 -4.82
C ALA A 42 0.36 -3.14 -5.37
N ALA A 43 1.64 -3.38 -5.07
CA ALA A 43 2.35 -4.60 -5.47
C ALA A 43 1.70 -5.87 -4.91
N GLN A 44 1.18 -5.81 -3.68
CA GLN A 44 0.42 -6.91 -3.09
C GLN A 44 -0.89 -7.16 -3.83
N ARG A 45 -1.64 -6.11 -4.16
CA ARG A 45 -2.89 -6.21 -4.92
C ARG A 45 -2.72 -6.76 -6.33
N GLU A 46 -1.65 -6.38 -7.00
CA GLU A 46 -1.30 -6.91 -8.32
C GLU A 46 -1.03 -8.42 -8.25
N ARG A 47 -0.27 -8.87 -7.24
CA ARG A 47 0.00 -10.31 -7.00
C ARG A 47 -1.28 -11.08 -6.70
N GLU A 48 -2.16 -10.54 -5.87
CA GLU A 48 -3.48 -11.14 -5.58
C GLU A 48 -4.37 -11.21 -6.83
N ALA A 49 -4.37 -10.16 -7.66
CA ALA A 49 -5.11 -10.15 -8.92
C ALA A 49 -4.57 -11.18 -9.91
N ALA A 50 -3.24 -11.29 -10.06
CA ALA A 50 -2.60 -12.29 -10.89
C ALA A 50 -2.91 -13.72 -10.41
N GLY A 51 -2.86 -13.96 -9.09
CA GLY A 51 -3.23 -15.24 -8.49
C GLY A 51 -4.68 -15.64 -8.79
N ARG A 52 -5.63 -14.70 -8.64
CA ARG A 52 -7.04 -14.94 -8.98
C ARG A 52 -7.27 -15.22 -10.46
N ALA A 53 -6.54 -14.52 -11.35
CA ALA A 53 -6.62 -14.77 -12.79
C ALA A 53 -6.08 -16.16 -13.15
N ALA A 54 -4.98 -16.58 -12.53
CA ALA A 54 -4.40 -17.92 -12.74
C ALA A 54 -5.35 -19.03 -12.27
N THR A 55 -6.02 -18.86 -11.12
CA THR A 55 -7.00 -19.84 -10.63
C THR A 55 -8.24 -19.90 -11.51
N ALA A 56 -8.70 -18.77 -12.05
CA ALA A 56 -9.83 -18.72 -12.98
C ALA A 56 -9.51 -19.40 -14.32
N ALA A 57 -8.30 -19.21 -14.85
CA ALA A 57 -7.84 -19.87 -16.07
C ALA A 57 -7.73 -21.39 -15.90
N ALA A 58 -7.24 -21.86 -14.75
CA ALA A 58 -7.17 -23.28 -14.44
C ALA A 58 -8.56 -23.95 -14.33
N ALA A 59 -9.55 -23.24 -13.77
CA ALA A 59 -10.92 -23.74 -13.67
C ALA A 59 -11.66 -23.82 -15.02
N GLY A 60 -11.25 -23.01 -16.01
CA GLY A 60 -11.80 -23.06 -17.37
C GLY A 60 -11.19 -24.15 -18.27
N ALA A 61 -10.03 -24.71 -17.90
CA ALA A 61 -9.34 -25.74 -18.69
C ALA A 61 -9.84 -27.18 -18.42
N THR A 62 -10.81 -27.35 -17.53
CA THR A 62 -11.40 -28.64 -17.16
C THR A 62 -12.84 -28.83 -17.68
N ALA A 63 -13.24 -28.08 -18.72
CA ALA A 63 -14.55 -28.19 -19.36
C ALA A 63 -14.42 -28.71 -20.80
#